data_AF-A0A2D3L7E3-F1
#
_entry.id   AF-A0A2D3L7E3-F1
#
_cell.length_a   1.000
_cell.length_b   1.000
_cell.length_c   1.000
_cell.angle_alpha   90.00
_cell.angle_beta   90.00
_cell.angle_gamma   90.00
#
_symmetry.space_group_name_H-M   'P 1'
#
loop_
_entity.id
_entity.type
_entity.pdbx_description
1 polymer ?
#
loop_
_entity_poly.entity_id
_entity_poly.type
_entity_poly.pdbx_seq_one_letter_code
_entity_poly.pdbx_strand_id
1 'polypeptide(L)'
;MIRTKIQKKCRAYNPTKGYNYANCQARRMFMVTFAVFGVVMLLAALLDHSLFGFTGSVVSFASMGVIGNIDDVSDRDTHGSAISYIVYLVALDQIDRTKPFPQPNAQREVPPIPLKPGEVPHYFEAHDIPTMTATTEKGDITTSGENNFVITMGGSRVPLYNFIEEYSGGKFILIFKHVKEKEWYILGELERPIILANTEAKDDKDGRYATFTFKRNSVDLPLLYTGNPAVVAAGEVAAGSTTITIKANANTYKIANGTTGAAAIASVSGLSKSDKGRYITLVGAGTDKPATIADGSTFVLEDGATWTAKEGASITLRVLDTTTLVEVSRTEV
;
A
#
# COMPACT_ATOMS: atom_id res chain seq x y z
N MET A 1 56.28 77.35 -35.42
CA MET A 1 56.15 75.90 -35.18
C MET A 1 54.71 75.60 -34.74
N ILE A 2 53.86 75.20 -35.67
CA ILE A 2 52.44 74.93 -35.42
C ILE A 2 52.31 73.47 -34.94
N ARG A 3 51.96 73.27 -33.67
CA ARG A 3 51.63 71.93 -33.13
C ARG A 3 50.15 71.67 -33.36
N THR A 4 49.82 70.86 -34.37
CA THR A 4 48.49 70.30 -34.58
C THR A 4 48.10 69.42 -33.39
N LYS A 5 47.08 69.84 -32.63
CA LYS A 5 46.50 69.05 -31.54
C LYS A 5 45.73 67.87 -32.13
N ILE A 6 46.27 66.67 -32.00
CA ILE A 6 45.58 65.41 -32.31
C ILE A 6 44.38 65.28 -31.35
N GLN A 7 43.15 65.30 -31.88
CA GLN A 7 41.95 65.00 -31.11
C GLN A 7 41.99 63.54 -30.66
N LYS A 8 42.24 63.30 -29.36
CA LYS A 8 42.02 61.99 -28.74
C LYS A 8 40.52 61.72 -28.70
N LYS A 9 40.02 60.86 -29.60
CA LYS A 9 38.67 60.30 -29.49
C LYS A 9 38.62 59.38 -28.27
N CYS A 10 38.12 59.88 -27.14
CA CYS A 10 37.77 59.03 -26.00
C CYS A 10 36.59 58.14 -26.42
N ARG A 11 36.81 56.82 -26.47
CA ARG A 11 35.75 55.85 -26.71
C ARG A 11 34.84 55.88 -25.48
N ALA A 12 33.62 56.42 -25.61
CA ALA A 12 32.67 56.50 -24.52
C ALA A 12 32.45 55.09 -23.93
N TYR A 13 32.81 54.90 -22.67
CA TYR A 13 32.54 53.68 -21.93
C TYR A 13 31.03 53.59 -21.73
N ASN A 14 30.38 52.63 -22.40
CA ASN A 14 28.96 52.38 -22.21
C ASN A 14 28.78 51.29 -21.14
N PRO A 15 28.40 51.64 -19.91
CA PRO A 15 28.27 50.68 -18.81
C PRO A 15 27.16 49.64 -19.05
N THR A 16 26.17 49.93 -19.90
CA THR A 16 25.06 49.01 -20.17
C THR A 16 25.42 47.87 -21.13
N LYS A 17 26.57 47.96 -21.82
CA LYS A 17 27.01 46.94 -22.78
C LYS A 17 27.33 45.60 -22.09
N GLY A 18 27.93 45.65 -20.90
CA GLY A 18 28.21 44.46 -20.08
C GLY A 18 26.93 43.80 -19.54
N TYR A 19 25.98 44.61 -19.06
CA TYR A 19 24.69 44.14 -18.56
C TYR A 19 23.85 43.47 -19.67
N ASN A 20 23.80 44.08 -20.85
CA ASN A 20 23.10 43.51 -22.01
C ASN A 20 23.76 42.21 -22.49
N TYR A 21 25.09 42.12 -22.45
CA TYR A 21 25.81 40.89 -22.78
C TYR A 21 25.52 39.78 -21.76
N ALA A 22 25.56 40.08 -20.46
CA ALA A 22 25.23 39.14 -19.41
C ALA A 22 23.79 38.63 -19.50
N ASN A 23 22.82 39.50 -19.80
CA ASN A 23 21.43 39.13 -19.97
C ASN A 23 21.19 38.26 -21.22
N CYS A 24 21.86 38.58 -22.33
CA CYS A 24 21.85 37.71 -23.52
C CYS A 24 22.47 36.35 -23.25
N GLN A 25 23.56 36.28 -22.48
CA GLN A 25 24.22 35.04 -22.15
C GLN A 25 23.39 34.19 -21.18
N ALA A 26 22.74 34.81 -20.19
CA ALA A 26 21.82 34.14 -19.27
C ALA A 26 20.63 33.51 -20.00
N ARG A 27 20.02 34.25 -20.96
CA ARG A 27 18.94 33.72 -21.80
C ARG A 27 19.38 32.55 -22.68
N ARG A 28 20.59 32.61 -23.24
CA ARG A 28 21.17 31.51 -24.03
C ARG A 28 21.45 30.28 -23.17
N MET A 29 22.03 30.46 -21.99
CA MET A 29 22.26 29.35 -21.05
C MET A 29 20.94 28.71 -20.63
N PHE A 30 19.92 29.51 -20.30
CA PHE A 30 18.59 29.01 -19.95
C PHE A 30 17.96 28.19 -21.09
N MET A 31 18.01 28.69 -22.33
CA MET A 31 17.50 27.95 -23.49
C MET A 31 18.24 26.63 -23.72
N VAL A 32 19.58 26.62 -23.59
CA VAL A 32 20.37 25.40 -23.77
C VAL A 32 20.08 24.39 -22.67
N THR A 33 19.98 24.81 -21.41
CA THR A 33 19.62 23.93 -20.29
C THR A 33 18.22 23.33 -20.50
N PHE A 34 17.24 24.14 -20.91
CA PHE A 34 15.89 23.64 -21.19
C PHE A 34 15.85 22.68 -22.38
N ALA A 35 16.62 22.95 -23.43
CA ALA A 35 16.70 22.07 -24.59
C ALA A 35 17.33 20.72 -24.25
N VAL A 36 18.41 20.70 -23.46
CA VAL A 36 19.04 19.46 -22.98
C VAL A 36 18.08 18.67 -22.09
N PHE A 37 17.40 19.34 -21.16
CA PHE A 37 16.42 18.69 -20.29
C PHE A 37 15.23 18.12 -21.08
N GLY A 38 14.74 18.87 -22.08
CA GLY A 38 13.67 18.42 -22.97
C GLY A 38 14.06 17.19 -23.80
N VAL A 39 15.30 17.13 -24.31
CA VAL A 39 15.79 15.96 -25.06
C VAL A 39 15.95 14.73 -24.17
N VAL A 40 16.42 14.90 -22.93
CA VAL A 40 16.50 13.80 -21.95
C VAL A 40 15.10 13.27 -21.60
N MET A 41 14.12 14.16 -21.42
CA MET A 41 12.73 13.78 -21.15
C MET A 41 12.08 13.04 -22.33
N LEU A 42 12.37 13.47 -23.57
CA LEU A 42 11.87 12.80 -24.78
C LEU A 42 12.51 11.43 -24.99
N LEU A 43 13.81 11.29 -24.71
CA LEU A 43 14.51 10.00 -24.71
C LEU A 43 13.96 9.07 -23.62
N ALA A 44 13.69 9.58 -22.43
CA ALA A 44 13.06 8.81 -21.34
C ALA A 44 11.65 8.33 -21.72
N ALA A 45 10.85 9.17 -22.37
CA ALA A 45 9.51 8.80 -22.84
C ALA A 45 9.52 7.74 -23.96
N LEU A 46 10.60 7.65 -24.74
CA LEU A 46 10.75 6.70 -25.84
C LEU A 46 11.32 5.36 -25.41
N LEU A 47 12.13 5.33 -24.34
CA LEU A 47 12.85 4.15 -23.88
C LEU A 47 12.11 3.35 -22.79
N ASP A 48 11.10 3.93 -22.12
CA ASP A 48 10.39 3.23 -21.06
C ASP A 48 8.90 3.59 -20.94
N HIS A 49 8.04 2.58 -21.14
CA HIS A 49 6.65 2.55 -20.63
C HIS A 49 6.58 2.35 -19.11
N SER A 50 7.72 2.38 -18.40
CA SER A 50 7.83 2.13 -16.96
C SER A 50 8.31 3.35 -16.14
N LEU A 51 8.73 4.44 -16.80
CA LEU A 51 9.36 5.60 -16.16
C LEU A 51 8.52 6.89 -16.15
N PHE A 52 7.24 6.81 -16.54
CA PHE A 52 6.25 7.85 -16.22
C PHE A 52 5.92 7.94 -14.71
N GLY A 53 6.47 7.05 -13.88
CA GLY A 53 6.29 7.06 -12.43
C GLY A 53 7.32 7.87 -11.62
N PHE A 54 8.43 8.34 -12.21
CA PHE A 54 9.58 8.77 -11.39
C PHE A 54 10.07 10.22 -11.57
N THR A 55 9.48 11.06 -12.43
CA THR A 55 9.98 12.44 -12.62
C THR A 55 8.91 13.54 -12.73
N GLY A 56 7.66 13.26 -12.36
CA GLY A 56 6.55 14.22 -12.47
C GLY A 56 5.77 14.45 -11.18
N SER A 57 6.36 15.14 -10.19
CA SER A 57 5.67 16.12 -9.31
C SER A 57 6.55 16.51 -8.14
N VAL A 58 7.15 17.69 -8.25
CA VAL A 58 7.41 18.55 -7.10
C VAL A 58 6.04 18.96 -6.57
N VAL A 59 5.83 18.83 -5.25
CA VAL A 59 4.58 18.90 -4.44
C VAL A 59 3.67 17.65 -4.38
N SER A 60 3.88 16.87 -3.31
CA SER A 60 2.87 16.17 -2.51
C SER A 60 2.08 15.02 -3.17
N PHE A 61 2.76 13.90 -3.37
CA PHE A 61 2.19 12.59 -3.04
C PHE A 61 3.26 11.81 -2.28
N ALA A 62 3.22 11.88 -0.96
CA ALA A 62 3.85 10.85 -0.15
C ALA A 62 3.03 9.59 -0.36
N SER A 63 3.39 8.79 -1.36
CA SER A 63 2.95 7.41 -1.40
C SER A 63 3.48 6.74 -0.14
N MET A 64 2.59 6.16 0.66
CA MET A 64 2.92 5.42 1.88
C MET A 64 3.97 4.31 1.65
N GLY A 65 4.18 3.86 0.41
CA GLY A 65 5.30 2.99 0.06
C GLY A 65 6.70 3.57 0.34
N VAL A 66 6.85 4.90 0.47
CA VAL A 66 8.17 5.58 0.60
C VAL A 66 8.74 5.52 2.02
N ILE A 67 7.90 5.44 3.06
CA ILE A 67 8.38 5.42 4.46
C ILE A 67 8.94 4.03 4.85
N GLY A 68 8.75 3.01 4.00
CA GLY A 68 9.26 1.66 4.22
C GLY A 68 8.54 0.92 5.35
N ASN A 69 8.84 -0.36 5.48
CA ASN A 69 8.33 -1.21 6.56
C ASN A 69 9.09 -0.92 7.85
N ILE A 70 8.39 -0.94 8.99
CA ILE A 70 9.01 -0.80 10.31
C ILE A 70 9.13 -2.18 10.95
N ASP A 71 10.29 -2.80 10.72
CA ASP A 71 10.68 -4.09 11.30
C ASP A 71 11.05 -3.93 12.78
N ASP A 72 11.00 -5.01 13.56
CA ASP A 72 11.37 -5.02 14.97
C ASP A 72 12.85 -4.62 15.25
N VAL A 73 13.13 -4.20 16.49
CA VAL A 73 14.48 -3.98 17.02
C VAL A 73 14.94 -5.21 17.81
N SER A 74 16.25 -5.50 17.76
CA SER A 74 16.81 -6.48 18.70
C SER A 74 16.87 -5.90 20.12
N ASP A 75 16.94 -6.78 21.13
CA ASP A 75 17.01 -6.46 22.57
C ASP A 75 18.18 -5.51 22.97
N ARG A 76 19.09 -5.24 22.01
CA ARG A 76 20.13 -4.21 22.12
C ARG A 76 19.56 -2.79 22.17
N ASP A 77 18.42 -2.57 21.51
CA ASP A 77 17.81 -1.24 21.33
C ASP A 77 16.46 -1.10 22.08
N THR A 78 15.95 -2.15 22.76
CA THR A 78 14.73 -2.15 23.61
C THR A 78 14.81 -3.30 24.62
N HIS A 79 14.31 -3.13 25.86
CA HIS A 79 14.38 -4.19 26.88
C HIS A 79 13.15 -5.10 26.80
N GLY A 80 13.39 -6.38 26.49
CA GLY A 80 12.65 -7.56 26.92
C GLY A 80 11.13 -7.55 26.80
N SER A 81 10.60 -7.76 25.59
CA SER A 81 9.32 -8.43 25.36
C SER A 81 9.32 -9.06 23.96
N ALA A 82 8.63 -10.18 23.79
CA ALA A 82 8.60 -10.91 22.52
C ALA A 82 7.72 -10.19 21.49
N ILE A 83 8.11 -10.21 20.21
CA ILE A 83 7.26 -9.78 19.08
C ILE A 83 5.92 -10.49 19.21
N SER A 84 4.89 -9.72 19.56
CA SER A 84 3.59 -10.34 19.86
C SER A 84 2.57 -10.12 18.75
N TYR A 85 2.66 -9.00 18.01
CA TYR A 85 1.63 -8.64 17.02
C TYR A 85 2.21 -7.97 15.77
N ILE A 86 1.54 -8.24 14.64
CA ILE A 86 1.80 -7.61 13.35
C ILE A 86 0.59 -6.72 13.03
N VAL A 87 0.86 -5.47 12.67
CA VAL A 87 -0.16 -4.47 12.36
C VAL A 87 0.11 -3.85 10.99
N TYR A 88 -0.95 -3.77 10.18
CA TYR A 88 -0.98 -3.05 8.93
C TYR A 88 -1.90 -1.83 9.07
N LEU A 89 -1.41 -0.66 8.65
CA LEU A 89 -2.20 0.56 8.57
C LEU A 89 -2.46 0.91 7.10
N VAL A 90 -3.74 1.06 6.77
CA VAL A 90 -4.20 1.57 5.48
C VAL A 90 -4.72 2.98 5.68
N ALA A 91 -4.13 3.98 5.04
CA ALA A 91 -4.71 5.31 5.08
C ALA A 91 -5.92 5.44 4.15
N LEU A 92 -6.87 6.31 4.52
CA LEU A 92 -8.12 6.49 3.77
C LEU A 92 -7.95 7.03 2.35
N ASP A 93 -6.80 7.61 2.04
CA ASP A 93 -6.42 8.10 0.72
C ASP A 93 -5.90 6.99 -0.20
N GLN A 94 -5.38 5.90 0.35
CA GLN A 94 -4.94 4.71 -0.39
C GLN A 94 -6.11 3.86 -0.89
N ILE A 95 -7.30 4.03 -0.29
CA ILE A 95 -8.49 3.27 -0.64
C ILE A 95 -9.06 3.79 -1.97
N ASP A 96 -9.40 2.85 -2.86
CA ASP A 96 -10.12 3.14 -4.08
C ASP A 96 -11.60 3.38 -3.77
N ARG A 97 -11.98 4.66 -3.72
CA ARG A 97 -13.36 5.10 -3.44
C ARG A 97 -14.31 4.89 -4.62
N THR A 98 -13.81 4.47 -5.79
CA THR A 98 -14.67 4.15 -6.93
C THR A 98 -15.38 2.81 -6.75
N LYS A 99 -14.87 1.97 -5.83
CA LYS A 99 -15.44 0.67 -5.49
C LYS A 99 -16.15 0.72 -4.14
N PRO A 100 -17.24 -0.05 -3.95
CA PRO A 100 -17.92 -0.13 -2.67
C PRO A 100 -16.97 -0.67 -1.59
N PHE A 101 -17.00 -0.06 -0.41
CA PHE A 101 -16.25 -0.57 0.74
C PHE A 101 -16.86 -1.89 1.23
N PRO A 102 -16.05 -2.95 1.47
CA PRO A 102 -16.56 -4.26 1.82
C PRO A 102 -17.34 -4.22 3.15
N GLN A 103 -18.54 -4.81 3.14
CA GLN A 103 -19.39 -4.93 4.32
C GLN A 103 -19.19 -6.31 4.96
N PRO A 104 -19.32 -6.43 6.30
CA PRO A 104 -19.22 -7.72 6.97
C PRO A 104 -20.37 -8.66 6.60
N ASN A 105 -20.06 -9.95 6.44
CA ASN A 105 -21.06 -11.00 6.31
C ASN A 105 -21.67 -11.38 7.69
N ALA A 106 -22.64 -12.31 7.70
CA ALA A 106 -23.29 -12.78 8.93
C ALA A 106 -22.30 -13.44 9.93
N GLN A 107 -21.14 -13.88 9.45
CA GLN A 107 -20.05 -14.49 10.21
C GLN A 107 -19.03 -13.46 10.70
N ARG A 108 -19.29 -12.16 10.53
CA ARG A 108 -18.39 -11.04 10.90
C ARG A 108 -17.08 -11.03 10.10
N GLU A 109 -17.07 -11.57 8.89
CA GLU A 109 -15.92 -11.58 8.00
C GLU A 109 -16.03 -10.43 6.98
N VAL A 110 -14.92 -9.73 6.74
CA VAL A 110 -14.82 -8.61 5.80
C VAL A 110 -13.88 -9.00 4.66
N PRO A 111 -14.36 -8.92 3.40
CA PRO A 111 -13.54 -9.19 2.22
C PRO A 111 -12.40 -8.15 2.02
N PRO A 112 -11.44 -8.41 1.11
CA PRO A 112 -10.30 -7.54 0.88
C PRO A 112 -10.69 -6.08 0.59
N ILE A 113 -9.97 -5.12 1.20
CA ILE A 113 -10.18 -3.69 0.94
C ILE A 113 -9.66 -3.34 -0.48
N PRO A 114 -10.45 -2.65 -1.31
CA PRO A 114 -9.97 -2.17 -2.61
C PRO A 114 -8.98 -1.01 -2.41
N LEU A 115 -7.71 -1.27 -2.70
CA LEU A 115 -6.65 -0.25 -2.70
C LEU A 115 -6.46 0.31 -4.10
N LYS A 116 -5.98 1.56 -4.20
CA LYS A 116 -5.56 2.16 -5.46
C LYS A 116 -4.40 1.37 -6.07
N PRO A 117 -4.24 1.37 -7.40
CA PRO A 117 -3.15 0.65 -8.07
C PRO A 117 -1.77 1.10 -7.54
N GLY A 118 -0.99 0.14 -7.03
CA GLY A 118 0.39 0.38 -6.57
C GLY A 118 0.53 0.81 -5.10
N GLU A 119 -0.58 1.03 -4.38
CA GLU A 119 -0.54 1.40 -2.96
C GLU A 119 -0.34 0.16 -2.07
N VAL A 120 0.54 0.29 -1.08
CA VAL A 120 0.87 -0.76 -0.10
C VAL A 120 0.57 -0.25 1.31
N PRO A 121 -0.14 -1.02 2.16
CA PRO A 121 -0.36 -0.68 3.56
C PRO A 121 0.94 -0.64 4.37
N HIS A 122 1.02 0.26 5.35
CA HIS A 122 2.20 0.34 6.22
C HIS A 122 2.28 -0.86 7.16
N TYR A 123 3.44 -1.51 7.17
CA TYR A 123 3.76 -2.61 8.05
C TYR A 123 4.43 -2.12 9.34
N PHE A 124 3.88 -2.53 10.49
CA PHE A 124 4.46 -2.33 11.81
C PHE A 124 4.53 -3.67 12.55
N GLU A 125 5.71 -3.96 13.10
CA GLU A 125 5.88 -5.00 14.12
C GLU A 125 5.82 -4.35 15.50
N ALA A 126 4.85 -4.77 16.31
CA ALA A 126 4.73 -4.30 17.69
C ALA A 126 5.64 -5.14 18.60
N HIS A 127 6.49 -4.45 19.37
CA HIS A 127 7.41 -5.06 20.33
C HIS A 127 6.68 -5.50 21.62
N ASP A 128 5.51 -4.93 21.89
CA ASP A 128 4.66 -5.30 23.03
C ASP A 128 3.27 -5.75 22.56
N ILE A 129 2.55 -6.48 23.44
CA ILE A 129 1.14 -6.83 23.22
C ILE A 129 0.34 -5.52 23.12
N PRO A 130 -0.25 -5.21 21.96
CA PRO A 130 -1.07 -4.03 21.82
C PRO A 130 -2.29 -4.18 22.70
N THR A 131 -2.59 -3.12 23.45
CA THR A 131 -3.78 -3.10 24.29
C THR A 131 -4.94 -2.66 23.43
N MET A 132 -5.88 -3.58 23.18
CA MET A 132 -7.18 -3.23 22.64
C MET A 132 -8.18 -3.12 23.79
N THR A 133 -8.80 -1.96 23.94
CA THR A 133 -9.88 -1.76 24.91
C THR A 133 -11.09 -1.22 24.17
N ALA A 134 -12.19 -1.97 24.22
CA ALA A 134 -13.49 -1.57 23.72
C ALA A 134 -14.41 -1.35 24.91
N THR A 135 -14.77 -0.10 25.18
CA THR A 135 -15.76 0.25 26.20
C THR A 135 -17.07 0.62 25.54
N THR A 136 -18.18 0.22 26.15
CA THR A 136 -19.51 0.66 25.76
C THR A 136 -20.23 1.17 26.99
N GLU A 137 -20.78 2.37 26.89
CA GLU A 137 -21.55 3.02 27.95
C GLU A 137 -22.91 3.39 27.40
N LYS A 138 -23.95 3.08 28.17
CA LYS A 138 -25.32 3.44 27.82
C LYS A 138 -25.57 4.89 28.27
N GLY A 139 -25.69 5.81 27.31
CA GLY A 139 -26.15 7.18 27.54
C GLY A 139 -27.68 7.29 27.63
N ASP A 140 -28.19 8.52 27.73
CA ASP A 140 -29.61 8.82 27.93
C ASP A 140 -30.47 8.51 26.68
N ILE A 141 -29.94 8.71 25.47
CA ILE A 141 -30.62 8.43 24.19
C ILE A 141 -29.89 7.37 23.33
N THR A 142 -28.55 7.28 23.42
CA THR A 142 -27.74 6.36 22.60
C THR A 142 -26.60 5.72 23.40
N THR A 143 -26.22 4.50 23.06
CA THR A 143 -24.99 3.87 23.58
C THR A 143 -23.77 4.48 22.89
N SER A 144 -22.83 5.02 23.66
CA SER A 144 -21.52 5.45 23.18
C SER A 144 -20.53 4.31 23.34
N GLY A 145 -19.74 4.02 22.30
CA GLY A 145 -18.63 3.08 22.37
C GLY A 145 -17.32 3.73 21.99
N GLU A 146 -16.24 3.38 22.68
CA GLU A 146 -14.87 3.80 22.36
C GLU A 146 -13.99 2.57 22.21
N ASN A 147 -13.35 2.46 21.04
CA ASN A 147 -12.32 1.49 20.76
C ASN A 147 -10.96 2.18 20.79
N ASN A 148 -10.11 1.75 21.70
CA ASN A 148 -8.73 2.18 21.82
C ASN A 148 -7.82 1.03 21.43
N PHE A 149 -6.87 1.31 20.53
CA PHE A 149 -5.85 0.36 20.10
C PHE A 149 -4.47 1.02 20.25
N VAL A 150 -3.66 0.49 21.16
CA VAL A 150 -2.34 1.04 21.48
C VAL A 150 -1.27 0.09 20.97
N ILE A 151 -0.35 0.59 20.15
CA ILE A 151 0.84 -0.16 19.70
C ILE A 151 2.10 0.48 20.26
N THR A 152 3.02 -0.35 20.72
CA THR A 152 4.35 0.08 21.19
C THR A 152 5.40 -0.55 20.29
N MET A 153 6.22 0.29 19.66
CA MET A 153 7.33 -0.10 18.79
C MET A 153 8.64 0.22 19.51
N GLY A 154 9.59 -0.70 19.42
CA GLY A 154 10.87 -0.53 20.07
C GLY A 154 11.78 0.46 19.34
N GLY A 155 12.58 1.19 20.12
CA GLY A 155 13.56 2.15 19.65
C GLY A 155 12.97 3.53 19.27
N SER A 156 13.86 4.51 19.08
CA SER A 156 13.51 5.83 18.59
C SER A 156 14.23 6.04 17.25
N ARG A 157 13.49 5.88 16.16
CA ARG A 157 14.04 5.74 14.80
C ARG A 157 13.47 6.82 13.90
N VAL A 158 14.27 7.28 12.92
CA VAL A 158 13.86 8.31 11.95
C VAL A 158 12.57 7.95 11.20
N PRO A 159 12.33 6.70 10.75
CA PRO A 159 11.05 6.35 10.10
C PRO A 159 9.84 6.51 11.02
N LEU A 160 9.97 6.24 12.33
CA LEU A 160 8.89 6.45 13.30
C LEU A 160 8.61 7.95 13.48
N TYR A 161 9.65 8.78 13.54
CA TYR A 161 9.48 10.23 13.63
C TYR A 161 8.84 10.82 12.39
N ASN A 162 9.28 10.44 11.20
CA ASN A 162 8.66 10.88 9.94
C ASN A 162 7.18 10.49 9.88
N PHE A 163 6.85 9.26 10.29
CA PHE A 163 5.46 8.81 10.34
C PHE A 163 4.61 9.63 11.33
N ILE A 164 5.13 9.90 12.53
CA ILE A 164 4.45 10.74 13.52
C ILE A 164 4.22 12.15 12.96
N GLU A 165 5.24 12.77 12.38
CA GLU A 165 5.16 14.15 11.85
C GLU A 165 4.19 14.25 10.67
N GLU A 166 4.18 13.25 9.80
CA GLU A 166 3.36 13.28 8.58
C GLU A 166 1.91 12.86 8.82
N TYR A 167 1.67 11.95 9.76
CA TYR A 167 0.36 11.31 9.94
C TYR A 167 -0.28 11.53 11.30
N SER A 168 0.22 12.45 12.13
CA SER A 168 -0.45 12.85 13.36
C SER A 168 -1.89 13.31 13.08
N GLY A 169 -2.87 12.74 13.79
CA GLY A 169 -4.30 13.00 13.54
C GLY A 169 -4.85 12.35 12.27
N GLY A 170 -4.04 11.54 11.58
CA GLY A 170 -4.42 10.80 10.38
C GLY A 170 -5.53 9.79 10.62
N LYS A 171 -6.28 9.49 9.55
CA LYS A 171 -7.41 8.55 9.53
C LYS A 171 -7.01 7.28 8.82
N PHE A 172 -7.17 6.16 9.50
CA PHE A 172 -6.68 4.85 9.07
C PHE A 172 -7.76 3.78 9.15
N ILE A 173 -7.47 2.65 8.51
CA ILE A 173 -8.07 1.34 8.75
C ILE A 173 -6.94 0.44 9.22
N LEU A 174 -7.19 -0.27 10.32
CA LEU A 174 -6.18 -1.06 11.00
C LEU A 174 -6.48 -2.54 10.77
N ILE A 175 -5.48 -3.27 10.27
CA ILE A 175 -5.54 -4.73 10.13
C ILE A 175 -4.44 -5.33 11.00
N PHE A 176 -4.78 -6.20 11.94
CA PHE A 176 -3.82 -6.75 12.89
C PHE A 176 -3.98 -8.24 13.10
N LYS A 177 -2.91 -8.91 13.52
CA LYS A 177 -2.96 -10.28 14.01
C LYS A 177 -1.96 -10.49 15.15
N HIS A 178 -2.29 -11.43 16.02
CA HIS A 178 -1.30 -12.01 16.93
C HIS A 178 -0.38 -12.94 16.13
N VAL A 179 0.94 -12.92 16.38
CA VAL A 179 1.92 -13.75 15.61
C VAL A 179 1.59 -15.25 15.68
N LYS A 180 1.09 -15.72 16.83
CA LYS A 180 0.64 -17.11 17.04
C LYS A 180 -0.71 -17.45 16.41
N GLU A 181 -1.52 -16.47 16.04
CA GLU A 181 -2.83 -16.68 15.45
C GLU A 181 -2.77 -16.56 13.92
N LYS A 182 -3.62 -17.32 13.24
CA LYS A 182 -3.69 -17.31 11.77
C LYS A 182 -4.69 -16.29 11.24
N GLU A 183 -5.60 -15.84 12.08
CA GLU A 183 -6.70 -14.96 11.72
C GLU A 183 -6.26 -13.52 11.77
N TRP A 184 -6.68 -12.75 10.76
CA TRP A 184 -6.50 -11.31 10.73
C TRP A 184 -7.77 -10.65 11.24
N TYR A 185 -7.59 -9.57 11.98
CA TYR A 185 -8.69 -8.72 12.43
C TYR A 185 -8.61 -7.37 11.76
N ILE A 186 -9.75 -6.78 11.44
CA ILE A 186 -9.88 -5.44 10.88
C ILE A 186 -10.68 -4.55 11.82
N LEU A 187 -10.22 -3.30 11.94
CA LEU A 187 -10.85 -2.26 12.74
C LEU A 187 -10.84 -0.93 11.97
N GLY A 188 -12.01 -0.33 11.83
CA GLY A 188 -12.22 0.91 11.08
C GLY A 188 -13.01 0.69 9.80
N GLU A 189 -13.78 1.69 9.43
CA GLU A 189 -14.62 1.73 8.23
C GLU A 189 -14.38 3.06 7.50
N LEU A 190 -14.81 3.14 6.24
CA LEU A 190 -14.65 4.36 5.44
C LEU A 190 -15.38 5.57 6.06
N GLU A 191 -16.55 5.36 6.66
CA GLU A 191 -17.32 6.43 7.34
C GLU A 191 -16.84 6.70 8.77
N ARG A 192 -16.30 5.66 9.43
CA ARG A 192 -15.82 5.71 10.82
C ARG A 192 -14.41 5.12 10.91
N PRO A 193 -13.39 5.85 10.42
CA PRO A 193 -12.01 5.40 10.48
C PRO A 193 -11.49 5.40 11.91
N ILE A 194 -10.38 4.71 12.14
CA ILE A 194 -9.61 4.83 13.37
C ILE A 194 -8.63 6.01 13.22
N ILE A 195 -8.49 6.81 14.26
CA ILE A 195 -7.70 8.05 14.22
C ILE A 195 -6.44 7.85 15.05
N LEU A 196 -5.27 8.24 14.53
CA LEU A 196 -4.05 8.35 15.32
C LEU A 196 -4.19 9.54 16.28
N ALA A 197 -4.59 9.26 17.52
CA ALA A 197 -4.99 10.29 18.48
C ALA A 197 -3.85 10.74 19.39
N ASN A 198 -2.94 9.84 19.73
CA ASN A 198 -1.79 10.15 20.57
C ASN A 198 -0.56 9.40 20.05
N THR A 199 0.58 10.07 20.05
CA THR A 199 1.89 9.53 19.71
C THR A 199 2.86 9.94 20.80
N GLU A 200 3.47 8.95 21.46
CA GLU A 200 4.53 9.16 22.42
C GLU A 200 5.84 8.66 21.83
N ALA A 201 6.91 9.44 21.95
CA ALA A 201 8.25 8.97 21.65
C ALA A 201 9.14 9.23 22.85
N LYS A 202 9.68 8.15 23.41
CA LYS A 202 10.50 8.18 24.61
C LYS A 202 11.94 7.80 24.28
N ASP A 203 12.87 8.58 24.80
CA ASP A 203 14.32 8.36 24.68
C ASP A 203 15.00 8.88 25.95
N ASP A 204 14.86 8.13 27.04
CA ASP A 204 15.46 8.46 28.33
C ASP A 204 16.08 7.23 29.01
N LYS A 205 16.52 7.39 30.26
CA LYS A 205 17.14 6.33 31.05
C LYS A 205 16.22 5.10 31.24
N ASP A 206 14.91 5.30 31.25
CA ASP A 206 13.92 4.27 31.59
C ASP A 206 13.51 3.44 30.36
N GLY A 207 13.76 3.94 29.15
CA GLY A 207 13.56 3.16 27.93
C GLY A 207 13.54 4.00 26.65
N ARG A 208 13.70 3.32 25.52
CA ARG A 208 13.66 3.89 24.18
C ARG A 208 12.59 3.19 23.34
N TYR A 209 11.46 3.85 23.11
CA TYR A 209 10.31 3.32 22.38
C TYR A 209 9.42 4.42 21.81
N ALA A 210 8.54 4.06 20.88
CA ALA A 210 7.45 4.90 20.41
C ALA A 210 6.10 4.19 20.60
N THR A 211 5.10 4.91 21.09
CA THR A 211 3.75 4.38 21.33
C THR A 211 2.74 5.15 20.49
N PHE A 212 1.96 4.45 19.66
CA PHE A 212 0.87 5.04 18.90
C PHE A 212 -0.47 4.58 19.48
N THR A 213 -1.32 5.53 19.80
CA THR A 213 -2.68 5.30 20.28
C THR A 213 -3.67 5.67 19.20
N PHE A 214 -4.38 4.66 18.73
CA PHE A 214 -5.47 4.79 17.78
C PHE A 214 -6.81 4.77 18.49
N LYS A 215 -7.70 5.71 18.14
CA LYS A 215 -9.03 5.83 18.73
C LYS A 215 -10.12 5.79 17.67
N ARG A 216 -11.20 5.07 17.95
CA ARG A 216 -12.45 5.08 17.16
C ARG A 216 -13.64 5.13 18.10
N ASN A 217 -14.50 6.11 17.90
CA ASN A 217 -15.79 6.18 18.59
C ASN A 217 -16.82 5.30 17.86
N SER A 218 -16.81 4.00 18.18
CA SER A 218 -17.85 3.06 17.76
C SER A 218 -18.08 1.99 18.82
N VAL A 219 -19.30 1.45 18.84
CA VAL A 219 -19.67 0.25 19.60
C VAL A 219 -19.23 -1.04 18.88
N ASP A 220 -18.88 -0.96 17.60
CA ASP A 220 -18.53 -2.14 16.80
C ASP A 220 -17.15 -2.66 17.18
N LEU A 221 -17.10 -3.94 17.52
CA LEU A 221 -15.88 -4.69 17.81
C LEU A 221 -15.17 -5.13 16.52
N PRO A 222 -13.88 -5.53 16.58
CA PRO A 222 -13.12 -5.99 15.43
C PRO A 222 -13.85 -7.11 14.69
N LEU A 223 -13.66 -7.12 13.38
CA LEU A 223 -14.20 -8.11 12.46
C LEU A 223 -13.06 -8.98 11.94
N LEU A 224 -13.36 -10.17 11.42
CA LEU A 224 -12.35 -11.02 10.81
C LEU A 224 -12.05 -10.49 9.40
N TYR A 225 -10.78 -10.32 9.07
CA TYR A 225 -10.32 -9.92 7.76
C TYR A 225 -9.93 -11.16 6.94
N THR A 226 -10.57 -11.35 5.79
CA THR A 226 -10.32 -12.51 4.92
C THR A 226 -9.37 -12.18 3.76
N GLY A 227 -8.96 -10.93 3.62
CA GLY A 227 -7.97 -10.52 2.63
C GLY A 227 -6.53 -10.70 3.07
N ASN A 228 -5.60 -10.43 2.15
CA ASN A 228 -4.17 -10.37 2.45
C ASN A 228 -3.74 -8.92 2.71
N PRO A 229 -3.27 -8.57 3.92
CA PRO A 229 -2.85 -7.21 4.22
C PRO A 229 -1.46 -6.88 3.67
N ALA A 230 -0.60 -7.88 3.47
CA ALA A 230 0.65 -7.69 2.77
C ALA A 230 0.34 -7.53 1.28
N VAL A 231 0.30 -6.30 0.77
CA VAL A 231 0.29 -6.05 -0.68
C VAL A 231 1.67 -6.39 -1.22
N VAL A 232 1.99 -7.69 -1.20
CA VAL A 232 3.02 -8.27 -2.04
C VAL A 232 2.46 -8.19 -3.46
N ALA A 233 3.28 -7.73 -4.40
CA ALA A 233 2.92 -7.69 -5.81
C ALA A 233 2.25 -9.03 -6.19
N ALA A 234 1.05 -8.94 -6.78
CA ALA A 234 0.28 -10.13 -7.11
C ALA A 234 1.16 -11.09 -7.93
N GLY A 235 1.21 -12.35 -7.52
CA GLY A 235 1.93 -13.36 -8.29
C GLY A 235 1.31 -13.46 -9.67
N GLU A 236 2.12 -13.33 -10.72
CA GLU A 236 1.60 -13.49 -12.07
C GLU A 236 1.41 -14.98 -12.40
N VAL A 237 0.20 -15.32 -12.86
CA VAL A 237 -0.07 -16.60 -13.50
C VAL A 237 0.03 -16.37 -14.99
N ALA A 238 1.03 -17.02 -15.60
CA ALA A 238 1.35 -16.85 -17.01
C ALA A 238 0.16 -17.18 -17.93
N ALA A 239 0.15 -16.54 -19.09
CA ALA A 239 -0.88 -16.75 -20.10
C ALA A 239 -0.99 -18.23 -20.51
N GLY A 240 -2.21 -18.77 -20.55
CA GLY A 240 -2.44 -20.17 -20.92
C GLY A 240 -2.17 -21.19 -19.81
N SER A 241 -1.83 -20.78 -18.58
CA SER A 241 -1.58 -21.73 -17.50
C SER A 241 -2.82 -22.53 -17.12
N THR A 242 -2.66 -23.82 -16.87
CA THR A 242 -3.70 -24.74 -16.36
C THR A 242 -3.57 -25.00 -14.86
N THR A 243 -2.49 -24.51 -14.24
CA THR A 243 -2.15 -24.73 -12.83
C THR A 243 -1.75 -23.41 -12.17
N ILE A 244 -2.21 -23.17 -10.95
CA ILE A 244 -1.76 -22.03 -10.14
C ILE A 244 -0.71 -22.51 -9.14
N THR A 245 0.48 -21.92 -9.16
CA THR A 245 1.54 -22.21 -8.18
C THR A 245 1.48 -21.22 -7.03
N ILE A 246 1.01 -21.67 -5.88
CA ILE A 246 0.91 -20.88 -4.67
C ILE A 246 2.27 -20.80 -3.99
N LYS A 247 2.73 -19.58 -3.72
CA LYS A 247 3.95 -19.28 -2.98
C LYS A 247 3.61 -18.97 -1.52
N ALA A 248 4.51 -19.30 -0.59
CA ALA A 248 4.33 -19.05 0.84
C ALA A 248 4.04 -17.56 1.18
N ASN A 249 4.60 -16.63 0.40
CA ASN A 249 4.53 -15.19 0.67
C ASN A 249 3.55 -14.43 -0.25
N ALA A 250 2.74 -15.12 -1.06
CA ALA A 250 1.80 -14.46 -1.97
C ALA A 250 0.40 -15.04 -1.83
N ASN A 251 -0.57 -14.17 -1.51
CA ASN A 251 -1.98 -14.55 -1.40
C ASN A 251 -2.82 -14.01 -2.56
N THR A 252 -2.26 -13.12 -3.37
CA THR A 252 -2.96 -12.51 -4.51
C THR A 252 -2.28 -12.93 -5.79
N TYR A 253 -3.05 -13.38 -6.78
CA TYR A 253 -2.53 -13.81 -8.08
C TYR A 253 -3.28 -13.12 -9.21
N LYS A 254 -2.54 -12.56 -10.16
CA LYS A 254 -3.10 -11.96 -11.37
C LYS A 254 -3.16 -13.03 -12.46
N ILE A 255 -4.35 -13.31 -12.96
CA ILE A 255 -4.59 -14.34 -13.98
C ILE A 255 -4.56 -13.69 -15.36
N ALA A 256 -3.52 -13.99 -16.13
CA ALA A 256 -3.37 -13.48 -17.49
C ALA A 256 -4.36 -14.13 -18.47
N ASN A 257 -4.47 -13.52 -19.66
CA ASN A 257 -5.30 -14.02 -20.75
C ASN A 257 -4.84 -15.40 -21.24
N GLY A 258 -5.72 -16.16 -21.89
CA GLY A 258 -5.34 -17.37 -22.60
C GLY A 258 -4.49 -17.07 -23.85
N THR A 259 -3.74 -18.06 -24.35
CA THR A 259 -2.90 -17.91 -25.55
C THR A 259 -3.69 -18.19 -26.82
N THR A 260 -3.98 -19.47 -27.10
CA THR A 260 -4.73 -19.92 -28.28
C THR A 260 -6.24 -19.90 -28.06
N GLY A 261 -6.71 -20.18 -26.83
CA GLY A 261 -8.09 -20.10 -26.38
C GLY A 261 -8.16 -19.73 -24.89
N ALA A 262 -9.37 -19.67 -24.31
CA ALA A 262 -9.53 -19.51 -22.86
C ALA A 262 -8.81 -20.64 -22.12
N ALA A 263 -7.99 -20.28 -21.14
CA ALA A 263 -7.24 -21.25 -20.35
C ALA A 263 -8.12 -21.83 -19.23
N ALA A 264 -8.30 -23.14 -19.20
CA ALA A 264 -8.99 -23.82 -18.10
C ALA A 264 -8.00 -24.12 -16.97
N ILE A 265 -8.09 -23.37 -15.88
CA ILE A 265 -7.29 -23.62 -14.68
C ILE A 265 -7.97 -24.73 -13.89
N ALA A 266 -7.32 -25.88 -13.78
CA ALA A 266 -7.90 -27.09 -13.20
C ALA A 266 -7.17 -27.58 -11.94
N SER A 267 -6.00 -27.02 -11.61
CA SER A 267 -5.17 -27.51 -10.51
C SER A 267 -4.43 -26.41 -9.76
N VAL A 268 -4.03 -26.70 -8.53
CA VAL A 268 -3.18 -25.86 -7.69
C VAL A 268 -1.95 -26.65 -7.25
N SER A 269 -0.82 -25.96 -7.08
CA SER A 269 0.42 -26.53 -6.54
C SER A 269 1.07 -25.59 -5.53
N GLY A 270 2.03 -26.09 -4.73
CA GLY A 270 2.76 -25.29 -3.75
C GLY A 270 2.05 -25.09 -2.40
N LEU A 271 0.82 -25.60 -2.24
CA LEU A 271 0.13 -25.63 -0.96
C LEU A 271 0.73 -26.70 -0.03
N SER A 272 0.84 -26.34 1.25
CA SER A 272 1.31 -27.20 2.33
C SER A 272 0.25 -27.33 3.42
N LYS A 273 0.41 -28.30 4.34
CA LYS A 273 -0.52 -28.48 5.47
C LYS A 273 -0.64 -27.23 6.36
N SER A 274 0.40 -26.40 6.42
CA SER A 274 0.39 -25.15 7.18
C SER A 274 -0.53 -24.09 6.55
N ASP A 275 -0.80 -24.18 5.25
CA ASP A 275 -1.65 -23.23 4.52
C ASP A 275 -3.14 -23.45 4.75
N LYS A 276 -3.56 -24.51 5.46
CA LYS A 276 -4.99 -24.73 5.76
C LYS A 276 -5.60 -23.51 6.45
N GLY A 277 -6.71 -23.03 5.90
CA GLY A 277 -7.45 -21.85 6.35
C GLY A 277 -6.98 -20.54 5.74
N ARG A 278 -5.89 -20.55 4.97
CA ARG A 278 -5.36 -19.37 4.27
C ARG A 278 -6.30 -18.94 3.14
N TYR A 279 -6.42 -17.64 2.95
CA TYR A 279 -7.20 -17.06 1.86
C TYR A 279 -6.30 -16.70 0.67
N ILE A 280 -6.70 -17.12 -0.51
CA ILE A 280 -6.05 -16.87 -1.80
C ILE A 280 -7.03 -16.10 -2.68
N THR A 281 -6.64 -14.93 -3.15
CA THR A 281 -7.43 -14.10 -4.05
C THR A 281 -6.86 -14.15 -5.45
N LEU A 282 -7.71 -14.49 -6.42
CA LEU A 282 -7.37 -14.48 -7.84
C LEU A 282 -8.04 -13.26 -8.47
N VAL A 283 -7.26 -12.48 -9.21
CA VAL A 283 -7.73 -11.28 -9.91
C VAL A 283 -7.62 -11.51 -11.40
N GLY A 284 -8.73 -11.37 -12.10
CA GLY A 284 -8.79 -11.51 -13.55
C GLY A 284 -8.13 -10.32 -14.25
N ALA A 285 -7.35 -10.62 -15.27
CA ALA A 285 -6.77 -9.65 -16.20
C ALA A 285 -7.00 -10.06 -17.66
N GLY A 286 -7.97 -10.96 -17.90
CA GLY A 286 -8.33 -11.41 -19.24
C GLY A 286 -9.21 -10.40 -19.97
N THR A 287 -8.89 -10.15 -21.23
CA THR A 287 -9.70 -9.35 -22.15
C THR A 287 -10.44 -10.27 -23.11
N ASP A 288 -9.75 -10.77 -24.15
CA ASP A 288 -10.37 -11.49 -25.28
C ASP A 288 -10.57 -13.00 -25.03
N LYS A 289 -9.76 -13.61 -24.16
CA LYS A 289 -9.72 -15.06 -23.92
C LYS A 289 -9.55 -15.35 -22.41
N PRO A 290 -10.41 -14.76 -21.56
CA PRO A 290 -10.22 -14.83 -20.12
C PRO A 290 -10.15 -16.29 -19.67
N ALA A 291 -9.21 -16.58 -18.77
CA ALA A 291 -9.10 -17.91 -18.18
C ALA A 291 -10.37 -18.24 -17.38
N THR A 292 -10.68 -19.52 -17.24
CA THR A 292 -11.86 -20.00 -16.53
C THR A 292 -11.47 -20.99 -15.44
N ILE A 293 -12.15 -20.92 -14.31
CA ILE A 293 -12.10 -21.91 -13.24
C ILE A 293 -13.48 -22.52 -13.13
N ALA A 294 -13.59 -23.81 -13.43
CA ALA A 294 -14.82 -24.56 -13.25
C ALA A 294 -14.87 -25.18 -11.85
N ASP A 295 -16.08 -25.46 -11.37
CA ASP A 295 -16.28 -26.25 -10.15
C ASP A 295 -15.73 -27.68 -10.33
N GLY A 296 -15.13 -28.22 -9.27
CA GLY A 296 -14.55 -29.55 -9.28
C GLY A 296 -13.86 -29.92 -7.96
N SER A 297 -13.01 -30.95 -8.01
CA SER A 297 -12.34 -31.47 -6.81
C SER A 297 -11.26 -30.55 -6.25
N THR A 298 -10.65 -29.71 -7.09
CA THR A 298 -9.62 -28.73 -6.68
C THR A 298 -10.23 -27.38 -6.29
N PHE A 299 -11.22 -26.92 -7.04
CA PHE A 299 -11.89 -25.64 -6.80
C PHE A 299 -13.36 -25.92 -6.54
N VAL A 300 -13.78 -25.80 -5.28
CA VAL A 300 -15.17 -25.92 -4.88
C VAL A 300 -15.78 -24.53 -4.95
N LEU A 301 -16.63 -24.29 -5.95
CA LEU A 301 -17.23 -22.99 -6.22
C LEU A 301 -18.66 -22.93 -5.69
N GLU A 302 -19.10 -21.75 -5.26
CA GLU A 302 -20.49 -21.53 -4.87
C GLU A 302 -21.41 -21.73 -6.09
N ASP A 303 -22.53 -22.44 -5.86
CA ASP A 303 -23.54 -22.80 -6.87
C ASP A 303 -23.01 -23.57 -8.11
N GLY A 304 -21.78 -24.11 -8.05
CA GLY A 304 -21.15 -24.81 -9.18
C GLY A 304 -20.87 -23.90 -10.39
N ALA A 305 -20.94 -22.58 -10.21
CA ALA A 305 -20.84 -21.62 -11.29
C ALA A 305 -19.38 -21.38 -11.68
N THR A 306 -19.06 -21.60 -12.97
CA THR A 306 -17.71 -21.37 -13.53
C THR A 306 -17.32 -19.90 -13.43
N TRP A 307 -16.22 -19.61 -12.75
CA TRP A 307 -15.67 -18.27 -12.66
C TRP A 307 -14.83 -17.94 -13.90
N THR A 308 -14.97 -16.71 -14.42
CA THR A 308 -14.23 -16.22 -15.58
C THR A 308 -13.35 -15.05 -15.20
N ALA A 309 -12.05 -15.17 -15.45
CA ALA A 309 -11.00 -14.22 -15.06
C ALA A 309 -10.93 -12.98 -15.98
N LYS A 310 -12.05 -12.27 -16.15
CA LYS A 310 -12.08 -10.99 -16.88
C LYS A 310 -11.39 -9.88 -16.10
N GLU A 311 -10.92 -8.85 -16.80
CA GLU A 311 -10.41 -7.65 -16.17
C GLU A 311 -11.43 -7.05 -15.19
N GLY A 312 -11.01 -6.88 -13.93
CA GLY A 312 -11.86 -6.38 -12.85
C GLY A 312 -12.63 -7.44 -12.07
N ALA A 313 -12.68 -8.70 -12.54
CA ALA A 313 -13.25 -9.81 -11.80
C ALA A 313 -12.27 -10.29 -10.72
N SER A 314 -12.79 -10.75 -9.57
CA SER A 314 -11.97 -11.35 -8.52
C SER A 314 -12.71 -12.50 -7.84
N ILE A 315 -11.97 -13.51 -7.38
CA ILE A 315 -12.50 -14.60 -6.56
C ILE A 315 -11.56 -14.85 -5.39
N THR A 316 -12.11 -14.97 -4.18
CA THR A 316 -11.38 -15.31 -2.97
C THR A 316 -11.73 -16.73 -2.55
N LEU A 317 -10.70 -17.54 -2.41
CA LEU A 317 -10.76 -18.95 -2.09
C LEU A 317 -10.06 -19.21 -0.75
N ARG A 318 -10.62 -20.08 0.08
CA ARG A 318 -10.03 -20.59 1.31
C ARG A 318 -9.41 -21.96 1.08
N VAL A 319 -8.17 -22.13 1.51
CA VAL A 319 -7.45 -23.42 1.44
C VAL A 319 -8.06 -24.39 2.45
N LEU A 320 -8.64 -25.49 1.98
CA LEU A 320 -9.18 -26.56 2.82
C LEU A 320 -8.12 -27.61 3.17
N ASP A 321 -7.30 -27.97 2.17
CA ASP A 321 -6.21 -28.93 2.28
C ASP A 321 -5.10 -28.61 1.25
N THR A 322 -4.18 -29.53 0.99
CA THR A 322 -3.04 -29.32 0.07
C THR A 322 -3.41 -29.26 -1.41
N THR A 323 -4.65 -29.57 -1.77
CA THR A 323 -5.13 -29.69 -3.15
C THR A 323 -6.47 -28.99 -3.39
N THR A 324 -7.20 -28.63 -2.33
CA THR A 324 -8.58 -28.17 -2.37
C THR A 324 -8.69 -26.74 -1.87
N LEU A 325 -9.36 -25.91 -2.68
CA LEU A 325 -9.68 -24.52 -2.44
C LEU A 325 -11.21 -24.37 -2.50
N VAL A 326 -11.79 -23.70 -1.52
CA VAL A 326 -13.24 -23.48 -1.40
C VAL A 326 -13.53 -22.01 -1.56
N GLU A 327 -14.51 -21.66 -2.37
CA GLU A 327 -14.92 -20.29 -2.53
C GLU A 327 -15.48 -19.68 -1.23
N VAL A 328 -15.15 -18.40 -1.04
CA VAL A 328 -15.63 -17.57 0.08
C VAL A 328 -16.37 -16.35 -0.42
N SER A 329 -15.90 -15.77 -1.52
CA SER A 329 -16.55 -14.65 -2.18
C SER A 329 -16.07 -14.49 -3.61
N ARG A 330 -16.91 -13.93 -4.47
CA ARG A 330 -16.56 -13.54 -5.84
C ARG A 330 -17.09 -12.15 -6.20
N THR A 331 -16.46 -11.55 -7.19
CA THR A 331 -16.87 -10.33 -7.88
C THR A 331 -16.75 -10.60 -9.37
N GLU A 332 -17.86 -10.47 -10.09
CA GLU A 332 -17.95 -10.75 -11.52
C GLU A 332 -18.13 -9.45 -12.33
N VAL A 333 -17.71 -9.48 -13.59
CA VAL A 333 -17.78 -8.38 -14.58
C VAL A 333 -18.26 -8.93 -15.92
#